data_AF-A0A9E5D7X8-F1
#
_entry.id   AF-A0A9E5D7X8-F1
#
_cell.length_a   1.000
_cell.length_b   1.000
_cell.length_c   1.000
_cell.angle_alpha   90.00
_cell.angle_beta   90.00
_cell.angle_gamma   90.00
#
_symmetry.space_group_name_H-M   'P 1'
#
loop_
_entity.id
_entity.type
_entity.pdbx_description
1 polymer ?
#
loop_
_entity_poly.entity_id
_entity_poly.type
_entity_poly.pdbx_seq_one_letter_code
_entity_poly.pdbx_strand_id
1 'polypeptide(L)'
;MQQTQEQPLHWDNHRTNLNLTFIFALIVAVIGILGQPVLFVIGIGVAIYSWLTNPKQYLIYRDALVIVYGRPRIKSYPFQEISHLETLSLPIGDRLRVRMVNGNRLMLLTKDSETFRIKLDEALDAFHGGQRGTDYTQEIESGARTETEPEIQEAPPEQRMGESSGEDDDVPY
;
A
#
# COMPACT_ATOMS: atom_id res chain seq x y z
N MET A 1 -21.43 -14.55 -5.32
CA MET A 1 -20.23 -14.86 -6.14
C MET A 1 -19.15 -15.35 -5.19
N GLN A 2 -18.67 -16.57 -5.35
CA GLN A 2 -17.57 -17.13 -4.56
C GLN A 2 -16.28 -16.57 -5.13
N GLN A 3 -15.67 -15.59 -4.45
CA GLN A 3 -14.28 -15.26 -4.69
C GLN A 3 -13.48 -16.52 -4.43
N THR A 4 -12.78 -17.02 -5.45
CA THR A 4 -11.76 -18.05 -5.32
C THR A 4 -10.89 -17.65 -4.13
N GLN A 5 -10.87 -18.50 -3.11
CA GLN A 5 -10.26 -18.17 -1.82
C GLN A 5 -8.73 -18.25 -2.01
N GLU A 6 -8.14 -17.21 -2.59
CA GLU A 6 -6.69 -17.08 -2.66
C GLU A 6 -6.16 -17.11 -1.22
N GLN A 7 -5.17 -17.96 -0.98
CA GLN A 7 -4.54 -18.04 0.33
C GLN A 7 -3.68 -16.80 0.52
N PRO A 8 -3.78 -16.10 1.67
CA PRO A 8 -2.92 -14.96 1.95
C PRO A 8 -1.46 -15.41 1.99
N LEU A 9 -0.56 -14.63 1.40
CA LEU A 9 0.88 -14.88 1.41
C LEU A 9 1.44 -14.82 2.83
N HIS A 10 0.93 -13.89 3.62
CA HIS A 10 1.24 -13.74 5.03
C HIS A 10 0.05 -13.10 5.76
N TRP A 11 -0.11 -13.40 7.03
CA TRP A 11 -1.12 -12.78 7.87
C TRP A 11 -0.56 -12.54 9.26
N ASP A 12 -0.96 -11.42 9.87
CA ASP A 12 -0.66 -11.12 11.25
C ASP A 12 -1.88 -10.54 11.97
N ASN A 13 -1.92 -10.73 13.29
CA ASN A 13 -2.96 -10.19 14.14
C ASN A 13 -2.68 -8.74 14.51
N HIS A 14 -3.72 -8.05 14.96
CA HIS A 14 -3.53 -6.77 15.63
C HIS A 14 -2.70 -6.94 16.91
N ARG A 15 -1.82 -5.97 17.19
CA ARG A 15 -0.89 -5.99 18.34
C ARG A 15 -1.59 -6.31 19.67
N THR A 16 -2.84 -5.87 19.81
CA THR A 16 -3.66 -6.15 21.00
C THR A 16 -4.96 -6.80 20.59
N ASN A 17 -5.21 -8.02 21.05
CA ASN A 17 -6.46 -8.74 20.80
C ASN A 17 -7.57 -8.33 21.80
N LEU A 18 -7.22 -7.62 22.87
CA LEU A 18 -8.13 -7.17 23.92
C LEU A 18 -8.64 -5.76 23.66
N ASN A 19 -9.92 -5.65 23.31
CA ASN A 19 -10.59 -4.38 23.17
C ASN A 19 -11.27 -4.00 24.50
N LEU A 20 -10.55 -3.25 25.35
CA LEU A 20 -11.03 -2.79 26.65
C LEU A 20 -12.36 -2.01 26.55
N THR A 21 -12.51 -1.16 25.53
CA THR A 21 -13.75 -0.42 25.30
C THR A 21 -14.92 -1.35 25.02
N PHE A 22 -14.70 -2.42 24.24
CA PHE A 22 -15.72 -3.43 23.99
C PHE A 22 -16.12 -4.17 25.28
N ILE A 23 -15.14 -4.60 26.07
CA ILE A 23 -15.39 -5.30 27.35
C ILE A 23 -16.15 -4.39 28.32
N PHE A 24 -15.71 -3.14 28.48
CA PHE A 24 -16.37 -2.17 29.34
C PHE A 24 -17.81 -1.89 28.88
N ALA A 25 -18.02 -1.73 27.57
CA ALA A 25 -19.36 -1.53 27.01
C ALA A 25 -20.30 -2.71 27.28
N LEU A 26 -19.79 -3.95 27.25
CA LEU A 26 -20.57 -5.13 27.66
C LEU A 26 -20.94 -5.10 29.14
N ILE A 27 -20.03 -4.69 30.03
CA ILE A 27 -20.33 -4.54 31.47
C ILE A 27 -21.44 -3.50 31.68
N VAL A 28 -21.34 -2.34 31.01
CA VAL A 28 -22.37 -1.29 31.05
C VAL A 28 -23.72 -1.82 30.53
N ALA A 29 -23.71 -2.62 29.47
CA ALA A 29 -24.92 -3.22 28.93
C ALA A 29 -25.59 -4.16 29.96
N VAL A 30 -24.80 -4.99 30.65
CA VAL A 30 -25.31 -5.91 31.70
C VAL A 30 -25.91 -5.12 32.87
N ILE A 31 -25.25 -4.04 33.31
CA ILE A 31 -25.81 -3.15 34.34
C ILE A 31 -27.15 -2.55 33.88
N GLY A 32 -27.27 -2.21 32.61
CA GLY A 32 -28.51 -1.68 32.05
C GLY A 32 -29.70 -2.66 32.13
N ILE A 33 -29.45 -3.97 32.02
CA ILE A 33 -30.47 -5.01 32.18
C ILE A 33 -31.04 -5.02 33.62
N LEU A 34 -30.22 -4.67 34.62
CA LEU A 34 -30.59 -4.72 36.05
C LEU A 34 -31.49 -3.55 36.51
N GLY A 35 -31.88 -2.65 35.62
CA GLY A 35 -32.85 -1.59 35.96
C GLY A 35 -32.62 -0.24 35.28
N GLN A 36 -31.65 -0.12 34.38
CA GLN A 36 -31.34 1.13 33.67
C GLN A 36 -31.31 0.90 32.15
N PRO A 37 -32.48 0.85 31.48
CA PRO A 37 -32.57 0.45 30.06
C PRO A 37 -31.79 1.37 29.11
N VAL A 38 -31.59 2.63 29.50
CA VAL A 38 -30.75 3.57 28.72
C VAL A 38 -29.29 3.09 28.65
N LEU A 39 -28.73 2.57 29.75
CA LEU A 39 -27.37 2.04 29.76
C LEU A 39 -27.23 0.78 28.90
N PHE A 40 -28.29 -0.03 28.81
CA PHE A 40 -28.31 -1.19 27.93
C PHE A 40 -28.16 -0.76 26.47
N VAL A 41 -28.95 0.21 26.02
CA VAL A 41 -28.90 0.73 24.65
C VAL A 41 -27.53 1.36 24.34
N ILE A 42 -27.01 2.19 25.25
CA ILE A 42 -25.69 2.81 25.09
C ILE A 42 -24.58 1.76 25.06
N GLY A 43 -24.60 0.82 26.01
CA GLY A 43 -23.60 -0.24 26.11
C GLY A 43 -23.55 -1.10 24.85
N ILE A 44 -24.70 -1.53 24.34
CA ILE A 44 -24.77 -2.28 23.07
C ILE A 44 -24.28 -1.41 21.89
N GLY A 45 -24.72 -0.15 21.81
CA GLY A 45 -24.29 0.76 20.74
C GLY A 45 -22.77 0.92 20.67
N VAL A 46 -22.13 1.16 21.82
CA VAL A 46 -20.68 1.29 21.93
C VAL A 46 -19.98 -0.05 21.63
N ALA A 47 -20.52 -1.18 22.10
CA ALA A 47 -19.96 -2.49 21.83
C ALA A 47 -19.95 -2.81 20.33
N ILE A 48 -21.07 -2.58 19.63
CA ILE A 48 -21.19 -2.77 18.18
C ILE A 48 -20.23 -1.83 17.44
N TYR A 49 -20.22 -0.55 17.79
CA TYR A 49 -19.34 0.43 17.17
C TYR A 49 -17.87 0.01 17.32
N SER A 50 -17.46 -0.30 18.55
CA SER A 50 -16.10 -0.74 18.86
C SER A 50 -15.74 -2.02 18.10
N TRP A 51 -16.64 -2.99 18.01
CA TRP A 51 -16.42 -4.21 17.22
C TRP A 51 -16.18 -3.90 15.73
N LEU A 52 -16.96 -2.97 15.15
CA LEU A 52 -16.92 -2.65 13.71
C LEU A 52 -15.74 -1.75 13.32
N THR A 53 -15.21 -0.93 14.24
CA THR A 53 -14.15 0.03 13.94
C THR A 53 -12.75 -0.45 14.26
N ASN A 54 -12.60 -1.47 15.11
CA ASN A 54 -11.28 -1.95 15.51
C ASN A 54 -10.76 -3.02 14.53
N PRO A 55 -9.52 -2.86 14.01
CA PRO A 55 -8.89 -3.87 13.18
C PRO A 55 -8.56 -5.12 14.02
N LYS A 56 -8.74 -6.30 13.44
CA LYS A 56 -8.47 -7.60 14.09
C LYS A 56 -7.29 -8.32 13.47
N GLN A 57 -7.22 -8.30 12.14
CA GLN A 57 -6.22 -9.06 11.39
C GLN A 57 -5.81 -8.29 10.14
N TYR A 58 -4.56 -8.46 9.75
CA TYR A 58 -3.96 -7.94 8.54
C TYR A 58 -3.54 -9.13 7.67
N LEU A 59 -3.91 -9.09 6.40
CA LEU A 59 -3.62 -10.15 5.43
C LEU A 59 -2.92 -9.52 4.23
N ILE A 60 -1.81 -10.13 3.82
CA ILE A 60 -1.05 -9.73 2.64
C ILE A 60 -1.40 -10.73 1.54
N TYR A 61 -1.98 -10.22 0.44
CA TYR A 61 -2.23 -10.96 -0.79
C TYR A 61 -1.15 -10.62 -1.83
N ARG A 62 -1.25 -11.21 -3.02
CA ARG A 62 -0.31 -10.96 -4.12
C ARG A 62 -0.43 -9.55 -4.71
N ASP A 63 -1.63 -8.99 -4.66
CA ASP A 63 -2.03 -7.75 -5.33
C ASP A 63 -2.59 -6.70 -4.37
N ALA A 64 -2.87 -7.06 -3.12
CA ALA A 64 -3.51 -6.17 -2.16
C ALA A 64 -3.15 -6.47 -0.70
N LEU A 65 -3.20 -5.43 0.11
CA LEU A 65 -3.21 -5.52 1.57
C LEU A 65 -4.67 -5.50 2.04
N VAL A 66 -5.10 -6.52 2.78
CA VAL A 66 -6.46 -6.61 3.31
C VAL A 66 -6.44 -6.45 4.83
N ILE A 67 -7.33 -5.59 5.32
CA ILE A 67 -7.55 -5.37 6.74
C ILE A 67 -8.93 -5.89 7.11
N VAL A 68 -8.96 -6.86 8.02
CA VAL A 68 -10.19 -7.43 8.55
C VAL A 68 -10.53 -6.73 9.85
N TYR A 69 -11.71 -6.13 9.88
CA TYR A 69 -12.33 -5.56 11.08
C TYR A 69 -13.32 -6.57 11.66
N GLY A 70 -14.17 -6.13 12.59
CA GLY A 70 -15.35 -6.90 12.97
C GLY A 70 -16.25 -7.20 11.75
N ARG A 71 -16.62 -8.48 11.56
CA ARG A 71 -17.54 -8.89 10.49
C ARG A 71 -18.83 -8.05 10.54
N PRO A 72 -19.35 -7.60 9.38
CA PRO A 72 -18.94 -7.95 8.01
C PRO A 72 -17.85 -7.05 7.38
N ARG A 73 -17.28 -6.10 8.12
CA ARG A 73 -16.40 -5.07 7.54
C ARG A 73 -15.00 -5.62 7.21
N ILE A 74 -14.67 -5.61 5.93
CA ILE A 74 -13.35 -5.96 5.38
C ILE A 74 -12.96 -4.86 4.40
N LYS A 75 -11.70 -4.39 4.44
CA LYS A 75 -11.18 -3.41 3.49
C LYS A 75 -9.95 -3.95 2.77
N SER A 76 -9.96 -3.91 1.44
CA SER A 76 -8.81 -4.20 0.59
C SER A 76 -8.17 -2.89 0.12
N TYR A 77 -6.84 -2.84 0.16
CA TYR A 77 -6.01 -1.77 -0.35
C TYR A 77 -5.11 -2.36 -1.45
N PRO A 78 -5.45 -2.15 -2.72
CA PRO A 78 -4.64 -2.64 -3.84
C PRO A 78 -3.23 -2.04 -3.82
N PHE A 79 -2.22 -2.82 -4.20
CA PHE A 79 -0.82 -2.40 -4.19
C PHE A 79 -0.54 -1.24 -5.16
N GLN A 80 -1.32 -1.12 -6.24
CA GLN A 80 -1.26 0.03 -7.17
C GLN A 80 -1.57 1.36 -6.45
N GLU A 81 -2.32 1.32 -5.35
CA GLU A 81 -2.65 2.50 -4.56
C GLU A 81 -1.65 2.78 -3.43
N ILE A 82 -0.66 1.91 -3.23
CA ILE A 82 0.36 2.06 -2.18
C ILE A 82 1.59 2.73 -2.79
N SER A 83 2.01 3.85 -2.22
CA SER A 83 3.21 4.55 -2.69
C SER A 83 4.49 3.99 -2.05
N HIS A 84 4.50 3.88 -0.73
CA HIS A 84 5.65 3.39 0.03
C HIS A 84 5.28 3.03 1.47
N LEU A 85 6.14 2.24 2.10
CA LEU A 85 6.06 1.91 3.52
C LEU A 85 6.99 2.80 4.34
N GLU A 86 6.46 3.40 5.41
CA GLU A 86 7.23 4.14 6.41
C GLU A 86 7.21 3.35 7.72
N THR A 87 8.38 3.06 8.29
CA THR A 87 8.45 2.61 9.68
C THR A 87 8.45 3.83 10.57
N LEU A 88 7.45 3.93 11.44
CA LEU A 88 7.37 4.96 12.45
C LEU A 88 7.76 4.35 13.80
N SER A 89 8.98 4.62 14.24
CA SER A 89 9.42 4.24 15.59
C SER A 89 8.87 5.25 16.60
N LEU A 90 8.01 4.77 17.50
CA LEU A 90 7.54 5.55 18.65
C LEU A 90 8.13 4.95 19.93
N PRO A 91 8.26 5.74 21.01
CA PRO A 91 8.66 5.23 22.34
C PRO A 91 7.70 4.15 22.90
N ILE A 92 6.53 3.97 22.29
CA ILE A 92 5.49 2.99 22.66
C ILE A 92 5.55 1.74 21.75
N GLY A 93 6.56 1.66 20.87
CA GLY A 93 6.80 0.59 19.91
C GLY A 93 6.62 1.03 18.46
N ASP A 94 7.17 0.24 17.54
CA ASP A 94 7.16 0.51 16.12
C ASP A 94 5.76 0.37 15.52
N ARG A 95 5.45 1.23 14.55
CA ARG A 95 4.21 1.22 13.80
C ARG A 95 4.55 1.27 12.33
N LEU A 96 3.88 0.44 11.54
CA LEU A 96 4.03 0.48 10.10
C LEU A 96 3.01 1.46 9.53
N ARG A 97 3.46 2.45 8.77
CA ARG A 97 2.61 3.42 8.10
C ARG A 97 2.70 3.18 6.60
N VAL A 98 1.60 2.77 6.00
CA VAL A 98 1.45 2.68 4.55
C VAL A 98 1.03 4.06 4.06
N ARG A 99 1.83 4.66 3.18
CA ARG A 99 1.41 5.86 2.46
C ARG A 99 0.73 5.42 1.16
N MET A 100 -0.44 5.98 0.92
CA MET A 100 -1.22 5.75 -0.28
C MET A 100 -0.87 6.82 -1.32
N VAL A 101 -1.03 6.50 -2.61
CA VAL A 101 -0.81 7.42 -3.74
C VAL A 101 -1.74 8.64 -3.69
N ASN A 102 -2.94 8.49 -3.12
CA ASN A 102 -3.91 9.58 -2.91
C ASN A 102 -3.54 10.50 -1.73
N GLY A 103 -2.39 10.29 -1.07
CA GLY A 103 -1.94 11.06 0.08
C GLY A 103 -2.50 10.59 1.43
N ASN A 104 -3.45 9.64 1.45
CA ASN A 104 -3.93 9.03 2.68
C ASN A 104 -2.81 8.20 3.34
N ARG A 105 -2.89 8.09 4.66
CA ARG A 105 -1.94 7.33 5.47
C ARG A 105 -2.69 6.28 6.26
N LEU A 106 -2.26 5.04 6.14
CA LEU A 106 -2.83 3.91 6.86
C LEU A 106 -1.81 3.43 7.89
N MET A 107 -2.21 3.41 9.16
CA MET A 107 -1.35 2.95 10.24
C MET A 107 -1.72 1.53 10.62
N LEU A 108 -0.75 0.63 10.54
CA LEU A 108 -0.84 -0.78 10.86
C LEU A 108 -0.15 -1.02 12.19
N LEU A 109 -0.87 -1.65 13.12
CA LEU A 109 -0.34 -2.07 14.42
C LEU A 109 -0.42 -3.60 14.45
N THR A 110 0.53 -4.23 13.77
CA THR A 110 0.68 -5.67 13.74
C THR A 110 1.40 -6.14 15.02
N LYS A 111 1.29 -7.44 15.34
CA LYS A 111 1.97 -8.02 16.50
C LYS A 111 3.47 -8.08 16.26
N ASP A 112 3.86 -8.43 15.03
CA ASP A 112 5.24 -8.42 14.55
C ASP A 112 5.36 -7.44 13.38
N SER A 113 5.66 -6.18 13.71
CA SER A 113 5.79 -5.10 12.71
C SER A 113 6.97 -5.26 11.78
N GLU A 114 8.04 -5.92 12.23
CA GLU A 114 9.25 -6.11 11.45
C GLU A 114 9.05 -7.19 10.39
N THR A 115 8.62 -8.39 10.80
CA THR A 115 8.34 -9.48 9.87
C THR A 115 7.22 -9.11 8.90
N PHE A 116 6.17 -8.46 9.38
CA PHE A 116 5.07 -8.03 8.53
C PHE A 116 5.52 -6.99 7.50
N ARG A 117 6.39 -6.05 7.88
CA ARG A 117 6.97 -5.06 6.95
C ARG A 117 7.79 -5.75 5.86
N ILE A 118 8.71 -6.65 6.24
CA ILE A 118 9.55 -7.38 5.28
C ILE A 118 8.69 -8.13 4.27
N LYS A 119 7.65 -8.83 4.75
CA LYS A 119 6.74 -9.58 3.89
C LYS A 119 5.88 -8.69 3.00
N LEU A 120 5.50 -7.50 3.47
CA LEU A 120 4.74 -6.54 2.69
C LEU A 120 5.61 -5.86 1.62
N ASP A 121 6.84 -5.50 1.95
CA ASP A 121 7.83 -4.99 1.00
C ASP A 121 8.12 -6.04 -0.09
N GLU A 122 8.38 -7.30 0.29
CA GLU A 122 8.58 -8.42 -0.64
C GLU A 122 7.39 -8.60 -1.60
N ALA A 123 6.15 -8.49 -1.10
CA ALA A 123 4.95 -8.61 -1.90
C ALA A 123 4.77 -7.41 -2.87
N LEU A 124 5.07 -6.19 -2.42
CA LEU A 124 5.04 -4.97 -3.24
C LEU A 124 6.08 -5.02 -4.36
N ASP A 125 7.30 -5.44 -4.04
CA ASP A 125 8.38 -5.59 -5.03
C ASP A 125 8.05 -6.68 -6.05
N ALA A 126 7.51 -7.82 -5.62
CA ALA A 126 7.07 -8.89 -6.52
C ALA A 126 5.94 -8.42 -7.46
N PHE A 127 5.01 -7.62 -6.94
CA PHE A 127 3.91 -7.06 -7.73
C PHE A 127 4.43 -6.08 -8.81
N HIS A 128 5.30 -5.14 -8.45
CA HIS A 128 5.90 -4.21 -9.42
C HIS A 128 6.86 -4.90 -10.40
N GLY A 129 7.58 -5.93 -9.94
CA GLY A 129 8.49 -6.74 -10.76
C GLY A 129 7.75 -7.60 -11.79
N GLY A 130 6.59 -8.16 -11.42
CA GLY A 130 5.73 -8.92 -12.33
C GLY A 130 5.13 -8.07 -13.44
N GLN A 131 4.78 -6.81 -13.15
CA GLN A 131 4.21 -5.87 -14.12
C GLN A 131 5.21 -5.40 -15.18
N ARG A 132 6.52 -5.43 -14.89
CA ARG A 132 7.58 -5.19 -15.89
C ARG A 132 7.78 -6.35 -16.87
N GLY A 133 7.36 -7.56 -16.52
CA GLY A 133 7.52 -8.75 -17.37
C GLY A 133 6.44 -8.91 -18.44
N THR A 134 5.29 -8.24 -18.30
CA THR A 134 4.15 -8.41 -19.21
C THR A 134 4.13 -7.45 -20.39
N ASP A 135 4.94 -6.38 -20.38
CA ASP A 135 4.98 -5.40 -21.48
C ASP A 135 5.90 -5.78 -22.66
N TYR A 136 6.77 -6.79 -22.51
CA TYR A 136 7.75 -7.16 -23.54
C TYR A 136 7.33 -8.33 -24.45
N THR A 137 6.11 -8.87 -24.32
CA THR A 137 5.69 -10.07 -25.07
C THR A 137 4.47 -9.82 -25.97
N GLN A 138 4.35 -8.63 -26.57
CA GLN A 138 3.31 -8.38 -27.57
C GLN A 138 3.76 -7.49 -28.74
N GLU A 139 5.05 -7.55 -29.12
CA GLU A 139 5.54 -6.84 -30.32
C GLU A 139 6.45 -7.66 -31.24
N ILE A 140 6.48 -9.00 -31.09
CA ILE A 140 7.26 -9.87 -31.98
C ILE A 140 6.34 -10.90 -32.65
N GLU A 141 5.35 -10.44 -33.41
CA GLU A 141 4.70 -11.31 -34.40
C GLU A 141 4.07 -10.51 -35.56
N SER A 142 4.82 -9.59 -36.16
CA SER A 142 4.48 -9.03 -37.48
C SER A 142 5.71 -8.51 -38.20
N GLY A 143 6.31 -9.32 -39.08
CA GLY A 143 7.31 -8.79 -40.03
C GLY A 143 8.43 -9.77 -40.39
N ALA A 144 8.12 -10.82 -41.14
CA ALA A 144 9.13 -11.63 -41.81
C ALA A 144 9.41 -11.09 -43.23
N ARG A 145 10.71 -10.90 -43.53
CA ARG A 145 11.39 -10.70 -44.85
C ARG A 145 11.20 -9.33 -45.51
N THR A 146 12.23 -8.63 -46.02
CA THR A 146 13.29 -9.10 -46.95
C THR A 146 14.51 -8.16 -46.91
N GLU A 147 15.70 -8.72 -47.17
CA GLU A 147 17.00 -8.06 -47.39
C GLU A 147 16.97 -7.03 -48.55
N THR A 148 17.64 -5.88 -48.38
CA THR A 148 18.48 -5.27 -49.43
C THR A 148 19.43 -4.22 -48.82
N GLU A 149 20.74 -4.48 -48.89
CA GLU A 149 21.81 -3.45 -48.86
C GLU A 149 21.70 -2.60 -50.16
N PRO A 150 22.09 -1.31 -50.20
CA PRO A 150 23.51 -1.06 -50.52
C PRO A 150 24.11 0.26 -49.98
N GLU A 151 25.45 0.26 -50.00
CA GLU A 151 26.37 1.36 -50.36
C GLU A 151 26.73 2.47 -49.34
N ILE A 152 27.98 2.39 -48.89
CA ILE A 152 28.75 3.43 -48.20
C ILE A 152 29.17 4.49 -49.23
N GLN A 153 28.86 5.77 -49.00
CA GLN A 153 29.54 6.90 -49.65
C GLN A 153 30.12 7.86 -48.60
N GLU A 154 31.37 8.21 -48.84
CA GLU A 154 32.34 8.90 -47.99
C GLU A 154 31.95 10.35 -47.66
N ALA A 155 32.28 10.79 -46.43
CA ALA A 155 32.30 12.21 -46.05
C ALA A 155 33.52 12.92 -46.66
N PRO A 156 33.50 14.26 -46.79
CA PRO A 156 34.34 15.06 -45.89
C PRO A 156 33.70 16.41 -45.44
N PRO A 157 34.31 17.10 -44.45
CA PRO A 157 33.61 17.80 -43.37
C PRO A 157 33.53 19.32 -43.55
N GLU A 158 32.59 19.98 -42.87
CA GLU A 158 32.79 21.38 -42.48
C GLU A 158 32.31 21.69 -41.06
N GLN A 159 33.14 22.52 -40.44
CA GLN A 159 33.20 22.94 -39.06
C GLN A 159 31.99 23.81 -38.66
N ARG A 160 31.48 23.61 -37.44
CA ARG A 160 31.16 24.76 -36.56
C ARG A 160 31.12 24.30 -35.11
N MET A 161 32.28 24.46 -34.49
CA MET A 161 32.45 24.52 -33.05
C MET A 161 31.68 25.75 -32.54
N GLY A 162 30.55 25.51 -31.88
CA GLY A 162 29.78 26.56 -31.22
C GLY A 162 30.27 26.71 -29.78
N GLU A 163 31.34 27.48 -29.60
CA GLU A 163 31.73 28.00 -28.28
C GLU A 163 30.77 29.12 -27.89
N SER A 164 30.08 28.96 -26.76
CA SER A 164 29.17 29.95 -26.19
C SER A 164 29.72 30.38 -24.84
N SER A 165 30.45 31.50 -24.83
CA SER A 165 30.65 32.33 -23.64
C SER A 165 30.93 33.76 -24.09
N GLY A 166 29.86 34.55 -24.18
CA GLY A 166 29.90 36.00 -24.36
C GLY A 166 29.67 36.67 -23.01
N GLU A 167 30.77 37.02 -22.37
CA GLU A 167 30.86 37.89 -21.20
C GLU A 167 30.65 39.33 -21.70
N ASP A 168 29.53 39.96 -21.34
CA ASP A 168 29.27 41.37 -21.66
C ASP A 168 29.70 42.23 -20.46
N ASP A 169 30.91 42.78 -20.58
CA ASP A 169 31.49 43.82 -19.75
C ASP A 169 31.78 45.00 -20.69
N ASP A 170 31.08 46.13 -20.54
CA ASP A 170 31.64 47.49 -20.62
C ASP A 170 30.56 48.62 -20.62
N VAL A 171 30.64 49.44 -19.55
CA VAL A 171 30.58 50.93 -19.39
C VAL A 171 30.51 51.86 -20.64
N PRO A 172 30.44 53.22 -20.53
CA PRO A 172 29.97 54.19 -19.49
C PRO A 172 29.13 55.37 -20.08
N TYR A 173 28.66 56.30 -19.23
CA TYR A 173 28.90 57.77 -19.32
C TYR A 173 28.67 58.43 -17.96
#